data_AF-A0A8H7DME7-F1
#
_entry.id   AF-A0A8H7DME7-F1
#
_cell.length_a   1.000
_cell.length_b   1.000
_cell.length_c   1.000
_cell.angle_alpha   90.00
_cell.angle_beta   90.00
_cell.angle_gamma   90.00
#
_symmetry.space_group_name_H-M   'P 1'
#
loop_
_entity.id
_entity.type
_entity.pdbx_description
1 polymer ?
#
loop_
_entity_poly.entity_id
_entity_poly.type
_entity_poly.pdbx_seq_one_letter_code
_entity_poly.pdbx_strand_id
1 'polypeptide(L)'
;MAFGESGGRGGFRGGRGGGRGGDRGGFRGGRGGGDRGGFRGGGRETGGGVRGGGVTARGGRGGGRGAPRGGRGGRGGGRGGARGGSNVSIEAHKHAGIFIAKGKEHLLVTKNIVPGESVYGEKRISVEGGVEGTKIEYRVWNPFRSKIAAGVLNGLDNIWIKPGAKVLYLGAASGTSVSHVADVVGPEGVVYAVEFSLRSGRDLINMAKKRTNVIPIVEDARLPNKYRMLLSTVDVIFADVAQPDQARIVIRNAECFLKDQGHVIISIKASCIDSTAPPDVVFASELQKLKRRPL
;
A
#
# COMPACT_ATOMS: atom_id res chain seq x y z
N MET A 1 -31.39 -61.65 9.61
CA MET A 1 -30.11 -62.39 9.65
C MET A 1 -29.01 -61.34 9.82
N ALA A 2 -28.50 -61.20 11.05
CA ALA A 2 -27.17 -61.67 11.52
C ALA A 2 -26.09 -60.61 11.23
N PHE A 3 -25.65 -59.80 12.21
CA PHE A 3 -24.63 -60.07 13.26
C PHE A 3 -23.28 -60.57 12.72
N GLY A 4 -22.19 -59.89 13.13
CA GLY A 4 -20.83 -60.37 12.89
C GLY A 4 -19.73 -59.38 13.29
N GLU A 5 -19.53 -59.22 14.59
CA GLU A 5 -18.38 -58.55 15.19
C GLU A 5 -17.16 -59.51 15.29
N SER A 6 -15.96 -58.93 15.39
CA SER A 6 -14.82 -59.39 16.20
C SER A 6 -13.84 -60.48 15.72
N GLY A 7 -12.56 -60.22 16.05
CA GLY A 7 -11.46 -61.18 16.15
C GLY A 7 -10.24 -60.77 15.30
N GLY A 8 -9.08 -60.35 15.82
CA GLY A 8 -8.48 -60.49 17.15
C GLY A 8 -7.16 -61.27 17.07
N ARG A 9 -6.13 -60.78 17.81
CA ARG A 9 -4.76 -61.32 18.05
C ARG A 9 -3.72 -60.93 16.99
N GLY A 10 -2.62 -60.25 17.30
CA GLY A 10 -1.72 -60.34 18.47
C GLY A 10 -0.43 -61.05 18.00
N GLY A 11 0.80 -60.70 18.35
CA GLY A 11 1.40 -59.64 19.16
C GLY A 11 2.93 -59.87 19.19
N PHE A 12 3.64 -58.87 19.74
CA PHE A 12 4.92 -58.95 20.47
C PHE A 12 6.27 -59.29 19.79
N ARG A 13 7.16 -58.28 19.94
CA ARG A 13 8.49 -58.27 20.62
C ARG A 13 9.79 -58.52 19.83
N GLY A 14 10.72 -57.59 20.09
CA GLY A 14 12.18 -57.73 20.04
C GLY A 14 12.82 -56.62 19.21
N GLY A 15 13.62 -55.66 19.69
CA GLY A 15 14.35 -55.51 20.96
C GLY A 15 15.86 -55.66 20.75
N ARG A 16 16.62 -54.56 21.01
CA ARG A 16 18.11 -54.38 21.07
C ARG A 16 18.87 -54.35 19.73
N GLY A 17 19.89 -53.51 19.54
CA GLY A 17 20.55 -52.52 20.39
C GLY A 17 21.99 -52.23 19.93
N GLY A 18 22.53 -51.07 20.34
CA GLY A 18 23.97 -50.72 20.39
C GLY A 18 24.58 -50.12 19.11
N GLY A 19 25.42 -49.09 19.11
CA GLY A 19 26.11 -48.34 20.16
C GLY A 19 27.56 -48.02 19.75
N ARG A 20 28.10 -46.88 20.26
CA ARG A 20 29.48 -46.31 20.16
C ARG A 20 29.78 -45.47 18.92
N GLY A 21 30.44 -44.31 18.99
CA GLY A 21 31.14 -43.60 20.08
C GLY A 21 32.28 -42.75 19.49
N GLY A 22 32.67 -41.64 20.11
CA GLY A 22 33.88 -40.91 19.71
C GLY A 22 34.03 -39.47 20.22
N ASP A 23 34.52 -39.32 21.45
CA ASP A 23 35.05 -38.09 22.07
C ASP A 23 36.40 -37.63 21.49
N ARG A 24 36.61 -36.30 21.41
CA ARG A 24 37.87 -35.54 21.63
C ARG A 24 37.43 -34.10 21.99
N GLY A 25 37.78 -33.42 23.08
CA GLY A 25 38.94 -33.46 23.96
C GLY A 25 39.83 -32.23 23.69
N GLY A 26 39.92 -31.26 24.63
CA GLY A 26 41.00 -30.25 24.60
C GLY A 26 40.76 -28.91 25.32
N PHE A 27 41.20 -28.81 26.58
CA PHE A 27 41.36 -27.60 27.41
C PHE A 27 42.53 -26.69 26.97
N ARG A 28 42.44 -25.37 27.23
CA ARG A 28 43.47 -24.47 27.85
C ARG A 28 43.01 -23.00 27.74
N GLY A 29 42.79 -22.30 28.86
CA GLY A 29 43.73 -21.33 29.46
C GLY A 29 43.45 -19.91 28.92
N GLY A 30 43.21 -18.83 29.66
CA GLY A 30 43.69 -18.44 30.98
C GLY A 30 44.57 -17.20 30.86
N ARG A 31 44.08 -16.06 31.42
CA ARG A 31 44.86 -14.97 32.06
C ARG A 31 45.52 -13.87 31.20
N GLY A 32 45.39 -12.63 31.72
CA GLY A 32 46.33 -11.50 31.59
C GLY A 32 45.93 -10.50 30.51
N GLY A 33 45.63 -9.22 30.79
CA GLY A 33 46.22 -8.33 31.79
C GLY A 33 47.43 -7.63 31.16
N GLY A 34 47.38 -6.30 31.01
CA GLY A 34 48.53 -5.56 30.48
C GLY A 34 48.23 -4.12 30.05
N ASP A 35 48.03 -3.25 31.03
CA ASP A 35 48.25 -1.80 30.93
C ASP A 35 49.64 -1.46 30.37
N ARG A 36 49.68 -0.53 29.40
CA ARG A 36 50.73 0.49 29.15
C ARG A 36 50.04 1.62 28.37
N GLY A 37 49.84 2.85 28.86
CA GLY A 37 50.72 3.67 29.70
C GLY A 37 51.66 4.47 28.78
N GLY A 38 51.41 5.77 28.57
CA GLY A 38 52.28 6.61 27.72
C GLY A 38 51.82 8.04 27.42
N PHE A 39 51.83 8.89 28.45
CA PHE A 39 51.55 10.33 28.53
C PHE A 39 52.15 11.28 27.46
N ARG A 40 51.39 12.34 27.15
CA ARG A 40 51.72 13.81 27.15
C ARG A 40 50.53 14.54 26.48
N GLY A 41 49.81 15.52 27.01
CA GLY A 41 49.98 16.45 28.13
C GLY A 41 49.49 17.82 27.64
N GLY A 42 48.50 18.45 28.30
CA GLY A 42 48.22 19.88 28.14
C GLY A 42 46.76 20.37 28.20
N GLY A 43 46.25 20.63 29.42
CA GLY A 43 45.64 21.93 29.76
C GLY A 43 44.12 22.15 29.66
N ARG A 44 43.49 22.30 30.84
CA ARG A 44 42.35 23.19 31.22
C ARG A 44 40.99 22.98 30.53
N GLU A 45 39.82 23.15 31.15
CA GLU A 45 39.33 23.34 32.52
C GLU A 45 37.79 23.20 32.39
N THR A 46 37.17 22.53 33.37
CA THR A 46 35.77 22.70 33.86
C THR A 46 34.59 22.70 32.87
N GLY A 47 33.75 21.67 33.01
CA GLY A 47 32.37 21.69 32.56
C GLY A 47 31.39 22.35 33.55
N GLY A 48 30.12 22.39 33.13
CA GLY A 48 28.96 22.45 34.00
C GLY A 48 28.23 23.79 34.05
N GLY A 49 26.90 23.71 33.98
CA GLY A 49 26.05 24.64 34.73
C GLY A 49 25.26 25.67 33.93
N VAL A 50 24.09 25.24 33.49
CA VAL A 50 22.80 25.94 33.55
C VAL A 50 22.86 27.36 34.16
N ARG A 51 22.58 28.39 33.35
CA ARG A 51 22.31 29.75 33.82
C ARG A 51 20.83 29.92 34.13
N GLY A 52 20.54 30.15 35.41
CA GLY A 52 19.35 30.84 35.88
C GLY A 52 19.72 32.15 36.58
N GLY A 53 18.76 33.08 36.64
CA GLY A 53 18.70 34.12 37.68
C GLY A 53 18.49 35.56 37.18
N GLY A 54 17.39 36.21 37.60
CA GLY A 54 17.22 37.66 37.38
C GLY A 54 15.87 38.37 37.66
N VAL A 55 15.13 38.01 38.72
CA VAL A 55 14.33 38.87 39.66
C VAL A 55 13.36 39.97 39.15
N THR A 56 12.08 39.90 39.56
CA THR A 56 11.39 40.91 40.43
C THR A 56 10.00 40.45 40.89
N ALA A 57 9.69 40.79 42.14
CA ALA A 57 8.54 40.34 42.92
C ALA A 57 7.38 41.34 42.88
N ARG A 58 6.13 40.85 42.97
CA ARG A 58 5.08 41.44 43.85
C ARG A 58 3.89 40.48 44.00
N GLY A 59 3.43 40.33 45.25
CA GLY A 59 2.35 39.43 45.69
C GLY A 59 0.98 39.74 45.11
N GLY A 60 -0.11 39.10 45.50
CA GLY A 60 -0.40 38.17 46.59
C GLY A 60 -1.94 38.13 46.76
N ARG A 61 -2.44 37.09 47.44
CA ARG A 61 -3.80 36.93 48.00
C ARG A 61 -5.00 36.77 47.05
N GLY A 62 -5.86 35.84 47.45
CA GLY A 62 -7.31 36.05 47.43
C GLY A 62 -8.08 34.95 46.72
N GLY A 63 -8.68 34.04 47.48
CA GLY A 63 -9.56 33.00 46.98
C GLY A 63 -10.95 33.49 46.56
N GLY A 64 -11.79 32.56 46.10
CA GLY A 64 -13.20 32.84 45.87
C GLY A 64 -13.88 31.83 44.94
N ARG A 65 -14.79 31.05 45.50
CA ARG A 65 -15.75 30.17 44.81
C ARG A 65 -16.66 30.97 43.86
N GLY A 66 -17.05 30.39 42.73
CA GLY A 66 -18.15 30.89 41.89
C GLY A 66 -18.33 30.09 40.59
N ALA A 67 -19.47 29.43 40.43
CA ALA A 67 -19.85 28.58 39.29
C ALA A 67 -20.35 29.40 38.07
N PRO A 68 -20.97 28.77 37.05
CA PRO A 68 -20.47 28.60 35.69
C PRO A 68 -20.91 29.72 34.71
N ARG A 69 -20.16 29.93 33.62
CA ARG A 69 -20.62 30.78 32.51
C ARG A 69 -20.31 30.15 31.16
N GLY A 70 -21.37 29.75 30.47
CA GLY A 70 -21.33 29.43 29.04
C GLY A 70 -20.95 30.64 28.20
N GLY A 71 -20.32 30.39 27.06
CA GLY A 71 -19.85 31.43 26.14
C GLY A 71 -19.33 30.84 24.84
N ARG A 72 -20.26 30.70 23.90
CA ARG A 72 -20.16 30.22 22.52
C ARG A 72 -19.16 31.02 21.66
N GLY A 73 -18.42 30.33 20.79
CA GLY A 73 -17.81 30.88 19.57
C GLY A 73 -16.30 30.60 19.46
N GLY A 74 -15.73 30.13 18.36
CA GLY A 74 -16.26 29.74 17.06
C GLY A 74 -15.18 28.86 16.42
N ARG A 75 -15.58 27.66 16.00
CA ARG A 75 -14.72 26.67 15.39
C ARG A 75 -14.40 27.16 13.96
N GLY A 76 -13.15 27.56 13.73
CA GLY A 76 -12.63 27.93 12.42
C GLY A 76 -12.87 26.80 11.42
N GLY A 77 -13.83 27.01 10.51
CA GLY A 77 -14.20 26.06 9.47
C GLY A 77 -13.15 26.06 8.36
N GLY A 78 -12.19 25.15 8.44
CA GLY A 78 -11.34 24.80 7.31
C GLY A 78 -12.15 24.09 6.22
N ARG A 79 -12.10 24.65 5.01
CA ARG A 79 -12.42 24.07 3.68
C ARG A 79 -13.57 23.06 3.64
N GLY A 80 -14.75 23.57 3.27
CA GLY A 80 -15.93 22.76 2.99
C GLY A 80 -15.71 21.85 1.79
N GLY A 81 -15.45 20.57 2.05
CA GLY A 81 -15.79 19.51 1.09
C GLY A 81 -17.31 19.32 1.04
N ALA A 82 -17.81 18.90 -0.12
CA ALA A 82 -19.24 18.66 -0.36
C ALA A 82 -19.91 17.88 0.78
N ARG A 83 -20.79 18.55 1.54
CA ARG A 83 -21.60 17.96 2.62
C ARG A 83 -22.40 16.76 2.09
N GLY A 84 -22.47 15.67 2.87
CA GLY A 84 -23.31 14.51 2.55
C GLY A 84 -24.79 14.92 2.48
N GLY A 85 -25.54 14.38 1.51
CA GLY A 85 -26.97 14.66 1.34
C GLY A 85 -27.36 15.59 0.18
N SER A 86 -26.47 15.88 -0.76
CA SER A 86 -26.88 16.45 -2.06
C SER A 86 -27.42 15.32 -2.94
N ASN A 87 -28.52 15.58 -3.65
CA ASN A 87 -28.95 14.71 -4.75
C ASN A 87 -27.87 14.78 -5.83
N VAL A 88 -27.28 13.63 -6.17
CA VAL A 88 -26.20 13.51 -7.13
C VAL A 88 -26.63 12.50 -8.18
N SER A 89 -26.58 12.88 -9.45
CA SER A 89 -26.79 11.94 -10.55
C SER A 89 -25.48 11.23 -10.89
N ILE A 90 -25.56 9.95 -11.27
CA ILE A 90 -24.39 9.17 -11.68
C ILE A 90 -24.44 9.00 -13.20
N GLU A 91 -23.38 9.42 -13.88
CA GLU A 91 -23.22 9.25 -15.32
C GLU A 91 -21.98 8.41 -15.64
N ALA A 92 -22.03 7.64 -16.72
CA ALA A 92 -20.87 6.87 -17.17
C ALA A 92 -19.76 7.80 -17.69
N HIS A 93 -18.51 7.50 -17.34
CA HIS A 93 -17.34 8.17 -17.91
C HIS A 93 -16.98 7.56 -19.28
N LYS A 94 -16.12 8.22 -20.07
CA LYS A 94 -15.57 7.65 -21.32
C LYS A 94 -14.83 6.32 -21.13
N HIS A 95 -14.34 6.06 -19.92
CA HIS A 95 -13.66 4.81 -19.58
C HIS A 95 -14.63 3.87 -18.88
N ALA A 96 -14.74 2.64 -19.37
CA ALA A 96 -15.60 1.62 -18.80
C ALA A 96 -15.27 1.35 -17.32
N GLY A 97 -16.31 1.22 -16.49
CA GLY A 97 -16.18 0.98 -15.05
C GLY A 97 -15.93 2.23 -14.20
N ILE A 98 -15.74 3.40 -14.82
CA ILE A 98 -15.59 4.69 -14.15
C ILE A 98 -16.85 5.53 -14.39
N PHE A 99 -17.24 6.31 -13.39
CA PHE A 99 -18.44 7.15 -13.43
C PHE A 99 -18.14 8.56 -12.92
N ILE A 100 -18.96 9.52 -13.32
CA ILE A 100 -18.97 10.88 -12.79
C ILE A 100 -20.25 11.06 -11.98
N ALA A 101 -20.10 11.48 -10.74
CA ALA A 101 -21.19 11.88 -9.89
C ALA A 101 -21.40 13.39 -10.05
N LYS A 102 -22.48 13.82 -10.72
CA LYS A 102 -22.81 15.22 -10.94
C LYS A 102 -23.67 15.77 -9.80
N GLY A 103 -23.14 16.78 -9.11
CA GLY A 103 -23.88 17.58 -8.14
C GLY A 103 -23.43 19.04 -8.23
N LYS A 104 -23.32 19.72 -7.09
CA LYS A 104 -22.68 21.06 -7.03
C LYS A 104 -21.23 21.04 -7.49
N GLU A 105 -20.55 19.93 -7.22
CA GLU A 105 -19.21 19.63 -7.70
C GLU A 105 -19.28 18.28 -8.43
N HIS A 106 -18.54 18.15 -9.53
CA HIS A 106 -18.40 16.88 -10.24
C HIS A 106 -17.33 16.04 -9.57
N LEU A 107 -17.66 14.80 -9.20
CA LEU A 107 -16.75 13.89 -8.52
C LEU A 107 -16.54 12.64 -9.37
N LEU A 108 -15.28 12.20 -9.48
CA LEU A 108 -14.95 10.91 -10.07
C LEU A 108 -15.31 9.80 -9.09
N VAL A 109 -16.04 8.77 -9.55
CA VAL A 109 -16.48 7.66 -8.69
C VAL A 109 -16.32 6.30 -9.36
N THR A 110 -16.17 5.26 -8.54
CA THR A 110 -16.16 3.84 -8.96
C THR A 110 -17.28 3.08 -8.26
N LYS A 111 -17.84 2.05 -8.91
CA LYS A 111 -18.86 1.19 -8.29
C LYS A 111 -18.23 0.31 -7.22
N ASN A 112 -18.71 0.38 -5.99
CA ASN A 112 -18.16 -0.38 -4.88
C ASN A 112 -18.51 -1.87 -5.01
N ILE A 113 -17.49 -2.73 -5.03
CA ILE A 113 -17.68 -4.20 -5.02
C ILE A 113 -18.12 -4.70 -3.64
N VAL A 114 -17.77 -3.98 -2.56
CA VAL A 114 -18.08 -4.34 -1.18
C VAL A 114 -18.92 -3.24 -0.53
N PRO A 115 -20.24 -3.18 -0.82
CA PRO A 115 -21.12 -2.14 -0.28
C PRO A 115 -21.08 -2.07 1.25
N GLY A 116 -21.22 -0.87 1.81
CA GLY A 116 -21.19 -0.67 3.25
C GLY A 116 -19.80 -0.39 3.82
N GLU A 117 -18.74 -0.64 3.04
CA GLU A 117 -17.37 -0.42 3.46
C GLU A 117 -16.60 0.64 2.66
N SER A 118 -15.90 1.53 3.38
CA SER A 118 -14.85 2.41 2.85
C SER A 118 -13.47 1.88 3.19
N VAL A 119 -12.49 2.07 2.31
CA VAL A 119 -11.11 1.57 2.53
C VAL A 119 -10.25 2.56 3.32
N TYR A 120 -10.35 3.86 3.01
CA TYR A 120 -9.51 4.89 3.63
C TYR A 120 -10.35 6.09 4.11
N GLY A 121 -11.65 5.87 4.35
CA GLY A 121 -12.60 6.88 4.83
C GLY A 121 -13.09 7.84 3.75
N GLU A 122 -13.00 7.44 2.48
CA GLU A 122 -13.56 8.19 1.36
C GLU A 122 -15.08 8.31 1.41
N LYS A 123 -15.61 9.39 0.81
CA LYS A 123 -17.05 9.61 0.69
C LYS A 123 -17.66 8.53 -0.21
N ARG A 124 -18.84 8.05 0.18
CA ARG A 124 -19.61 7.04 -0.55
C ARG A 124 -20.98 7.61 -0.92
N ILE A 125 -21.50 7.18 -2.06
CA ILE A 125 -22.78 7.63 -2.61
C ILE A 125 -23.62 6.37 -2.84
N SER A 126 -24.74 6.25 -2.13
CA SER A 126 -25.67 5.15 -2.32
C SER A 126 -26.81 5.61 -3.22
N VAL A 127 -27.13 4.82 -4.23
CA VAL A 127 -28.24 5.02 -5.16
C VAL A 127 -29.13 3.78 -5.09
N GLU A 128 -30.44 3.96 -5.08
CA GLU A 128 -31.38 2.83 -5.20
C GLU A 128 -31.21 2.21 -6.60
N GLY A 129 -30.94 0.91 -6.63
CA GLY A 129 -30.84 0.14 -7.86
C GLY A 129 -32.22 -0.02 -8.49
N GLY A 130 -32.28 -0.14 -9.81
CA GLY A 130 -33.54 -0.30 -10.56
C GLY A 130 -34.31 -1.60 -10.28
N VAL A 131 -33.82 -2.45 -9.37
CA VAL A 131 -34.52 -3.62 -8.85
C VAL A 131 -34.78 -3.37 -7.37
N GLU A 132 -36.04 -3.46 -6.96
CA GLU A 132 -36.50 -3.16 -5.59
C GLU A 132 -35.61 -3.85 -4.54
N GLY A 133 -35.09 -3.05 -3.60
CA GLY A 133 -34.28 -3.54 -2.48
C GLY A 133 -32.76 -3.61 -2.72
N THR A 134 -32.27 -3.44 -3.94
CA THR A 134 -30.82 -3.44 -4.21
C THR A 134 -30.22 -2.04 -4.11
N LYS A 135 -29.33 -1.78 -3.13
CA LYS A 135 -28.60 -0.50 -3.05
C LYS A 135 -27.27 -0.61 -3.78
N ILE A 136 -27.06 0.20 -4.82
CA ILE A 136 -25.77 0.32 -5.49
C ILE A 136 -24.98 1.43 -4.80
N GLU A 137 -23.76 1.10 -4.36
CA GLU A 137 -22.88 2.07 -3.71
C GLU A 137 -21.73 2.44 -4.63
N TYR A 138 -21.41 3.73 -4.70
CA TYR A 138 -20.27 4.28 -5.40
C TYR A 138 -19.29 4.91 -4.41
N ARG A 139 -18.01 4.86 -4.72
CA ARG A 139 -16.91 5.42 -3.91
C ARG A 139 -16.26 6.56 -4.65
N VAL A 140 -16.04 7.68 -3.96
CA VAL A 140 -15.32 8.83 -4.53
C VAL A 140 -13.85 8.49 -4.71
N TRP A 141 -13.36 8.66 -5.93
CA TRP A 141 -11.97 8.44 -6.28
C TRP A 141 -11.21 9.77 -6.30
N ASN A 142 -10.33 9.98 -5.33
CA ASN A 142 -9.63 11.25 -5.16
C ASN A 142 -8.41 11.38 -6.11
N PRO A 143 -8.39 12.34 -7.05
CA PRO A 143 -7.27 12.56 -7.97
C PRO A 143 -5.97 12.98 -7.28
N PHE A 144 -6.05 13.66 -6.13
CA PHE A 144 -4.87 14.10 -5.37
C PHE A 144 -4.19 12.97 -4.59
N ARG A 145 -4.85 11.81 -4.47
CA ARG A 145 -4.29 10.61 -3.80
C ARG A 145 -3.98 9.48 -4.76
N SER A 146 -4.42 9.57 -6.02
CA SER A 146 -4.31 8.49 -7.00
C SER A 146 -3.90 9.04 -8.35
N LYS A 147 -2.68 8.69 -8.80
CA LYS A 147 -2.14 9.19 -10.07
C LYS A 147 -2.96 8.74 -11.28
N ILE A 148 -3.55 7.55 -11.23
CA ILE A 148 -4.43 7.08 -12.30
C ILE A 148 -5.72 7.90 -12.37
N ALA A 149 -6.32 8.27 -11.22
CA ALA A 149 -7.48 9.16 -11.21
C ALA A 149 -7.13 10.56 -11.71
N ALA A 150 -5.94 11.08 -11.39
CA ALA A 150 -5.44 12.32 -11.96
C ALA A 150 -5.27 12.21 -13.48
N GLY A 151 -4.73 11.10 -13.99
CA GLY A 151 -4.62 10.84 -15.43
C GLY A 151 -5.97 10.78 -16.14
N VAL A 152 -6.95 10.09 -15.53
CA VAL A 152 -8.33 10.02 -16.06
C VAL A 152 -8.96 11.41 -16.12
N LEU A 153 -8.83 12.21 -15.06
CA LEU A 153 -9.39 13.56 -15.00
C LEU A 153 -8.70 14.53 -15.97
N ASN A 154 -7.39 14.36 -16.18
CA ASN A 154 -6.62 15.12 -17.17
C ASN A 154 -6.83 14.64 -18.62
N GLY A 155 -7.69 13.65 -18.82
CA GLY A 155 -8.18 13.29 -20.15
C GLY A 155 -7.38 12.25 -20.90
N LEU A 156 -6.58 11.38 -20.24
CA LEU A 156 -5.91 10.24 -20.89
C LEU A 156 -6.85 9.50 -21.86
N ASP A 157 -6.42 9.24 -23.09
CA ASP A 157 -7.30 8.67 -24.12
C ASP A 157 -7.80 7.28 -23.76
N ASN A 158 -6.88 6.40 -23.35
CA ASN A 158 -7.16 5.04 -22.94
C ASN A 158 -6.34 4.68 -21.70
N ILE A 159 -7.01 4.13 -20.70
CA ILE A 159 -6.36 3.53 -19.52
C ILE A 159 -6.27 2.01 -19.61
N TRP A 160 -6.88 1.38 -20.61
CA TRP A 160 -6.89 -0.07 -20.86
C TRP A 160 -7.41 -0.98 -19.73
N ILE A 161 -7.59 -0.45 -18.53
CA ILE A 161 -8.26 -1.05 -17.39
C ILE A 161 -9.76 -0.93 -17.64
N LYS A 162 -10.38 -2.08 -17.89
CA LYS A 162 -11.80 -2.23 -18.18
C LYS A 162 -12.37 -3.38 -17.33
N PRO A 163 -13.70 -3.44 -17.16
CA PRO A 163 -14.34 -4.59 -16.54
C PRO A 163 -13.88 -5.91 -17.18
N GLY A 164 -13.54 -6.90 -16.36
CA GLY A 164 -13.03 -8.21 -16.79
C GLY A 164 -11.52 -8.29 -17.10
N ALA A 165 -10.80 -7.16 -17.11
CA ALA A 165 -9.36 -7.17 -17.41
C ALA A 165 -8.51 -7.75 -16.27
N LYS A 166 -7.39 -8.38 -16.60
CA LYS A 166 -6.33 -8.76 -15.64
C LYS A 166 -5.29 -7.66 -15.56
N VAL A 167 -5.08 -7.11 -14.36
CA VAL A 167 -4.18 -5.98 -14.13
C VAL A 167 -3.07 -6.38 -13.17
N LEU A 168 -1.83 -6.11 -13.53
CA LEU A 168 -0.68 -6.14 -12.62
C LEU A 168 -0.36 -4.74 -12.13
N TYR A 169 -0.52 -4.50 -10.84
CA TYR A 169 -0.24 -3.23 -10.18
C TYR A 169 1.10 -3.31 -9.45
N LEU A 170 2.10 -2.57 -9.91
CA LEU A 170 3.44 -2.50 -9.31
C LEU A 170 3.54 -1.29 -8.38
N GLY A 171 3.82 -1.51 -7.09
CA GLY A 171 3.87 -0.46 -6.08
C GLY A 171 2.49 -0.15 -5.49
N ALA A 172 1.80 -1.19 -5.03
CA ALA A 172 0.43 -1.10 -4.52
C ALA A 172 0.29 -0.32 -3.20
N ALA A 173 1.39 -0.11 -2.46
CA ALA A 173 1.43 0.49 -1.14
C ALA A 173 0.36 -0.12 -0.20
N SER A 174 -0.46 0.71 0.44
CA SER A 174 -1.55 0.25 1.32
C SER A 174 -2.83 -0.15 0.57
N GLY A 175 -2.84 -0.12 -0.76
CA GLY A 175 -3.98 -0.56 -1.58
C GLY A 175 -5.10 0.46 -1.79
N THR A 176 -4.87 1.75 -1.49
CA THR A 176 -5.88 2.82 -1.68
C THR A 176 -6.34 2.93 -3.14
N SER A 177 -5.40 3.11 -4.07
CA SER A 177 -5.68 3.15 -5.51
C SER A 177 -6.04 1.78 -6.07
N VAL A 178 -5.40 0.71 -5.58
CA VAL A 178 -5.68 -0.68 -5.98
C VAL A 178 -7.15 -1.02 -5.73
N SER A 179 -7.74 -0.56 -4.62
CA SER A 179 -9.15 -0.80 -4.33
C SER A 179 -10.09 -0.19 -5.37
N HIS A 180 -9.74 0.96 -5.97
CA HIS A 180 -10.53 1.55 -7.04
C HIS A 180 -10.28 0.86 -8.39
N VAL A 181 -9.04 0.43 -8.67
CA VAL A 181 -8.74 -0.38 -9.86
C VAL A 181 -9.50 -1.71 -9.80
N ALA A 182 -9.56 -2.35 -8.64
CA ALA A 182 -10.34 -3.56 -8.42
C ALA A 182 -11.84 -3.30 -8.66
N ASP A 183 -12.38 -2.18 -8.16
CA ASP A 183 -13.77 -1.77 -8.40
C ASP A 183 -14.06 -1.58 -9.92
N VAL A 184 -13.13 -1.00 -10.68
CA VAL A 184 -13.27 -0.78 -12.14
C VAL A 184 -13.21 -2.09 -12.92
N VAL A 185 -12.28 -2.97 -12.54
CA VAL A 185 -12.09 -4.29 -13.16
C VAL A 185 -13.29 -5.23 -12.86
N GLY A 186 -13.94 -5.04 -11.71
CA GLY A 186 -15.11 -5.82 -11.34
C GLY A 186 -14.78 -7.25 -10.91
N PRO A 187 -15.82 -8.05 -10.62
CA PRO A 187 -15.66 -9.41 -10.07
C PRO A 187 -15.10 -10.43 -11.08
N GLU A 188 -15.22 -10.17 -12.38
CA GLU A 188 -14.74 -11.09 -13.43
C GLU A 188 -13.25 -10.93 -13.73
N GLY A 189 -12.68 -9.76 -13.47
CA GLY A 189 -11.25 -9.53 -13.66
C GLY A 189 -10.47 -9.68 -12.36
N VAL A 190 -9.14 -9.56 -12.46
CA VAL A 190 -8.21 -9.82 -11.35
C VAL A 190 -7.17 -8.72 -11.28
N VAL A 191 -6.87 -8.25 -10.06
CA VAL A 191 -5.79 -7.30 -9.80
C VAL A 191 -4.71 -7.98 -8.97
N TYR A 192 -3.55 -8.19 -9.58
CA TYR A 192 -2.33 -8.64 -8.90
C TYR A 192 -1.61 -7.42 -8.33
N ALA A 193 -1.58 -7.27 -7.01
CA ALA A 193 -1.05 -6.10 -6.34
C ALA A 193 0.31 -6.41 -5.70
N VAL A 194 1.40 -5.93 -6.33
CA VAL A 194 2.77 -6.15 -5.85
C VAL A 194 3.20 -5.00 -4.95
N GLU A 195 3.64 -5.33 -3.74
CA GLU A 195 4.18 -4.38 -2.78
C GLU A 195 5.39 -4.96 -2.04
N PHE A 196 6.45 -4.18 -1.88
CA PHE A 196 7.66 -4.64 -1.22
C PHE A 196 7.60 -4.49 0.31
N SER A 197 6.99 -3.41 0.80
CA SER A 197 6.95 -3.09 2.22
C SER A 197 6.05 -4.06 3.00
N LEU A 198 6.60 -4.74 4.02
CA LEU A 198 5.80 -5.61 4.90
C LEU A 198 4.72 -4.83 5.66
N ARG A 199 4.98 -3.58 6.04
CA ARG A 199 4.00 -2.74 6.76
C ARG A 199 2.82 -2.42 5.87
N SER A 200 3.09 -1.92 4.66
CA SER A 200 2.06 -1.60 3.68
C SER A 200 1.36 -2.85 3.16
N GLY A 201 2.10 -3.95 3.04
CA GLY A 201 1.59 -5.28 2.70
C GLY A 201 0.54 -5.79 3.68
N ARG A 202 0.65 -5.49 4.99
CA ARG A 202 -0.41 -5.84 5.97
C ARG A 202 -1.73 -5.15 5.65
N ASP A 203 -1.68 -3.86 5.34
CA ASP A 203 -2.87 -3.08 4.99
C ASP A 203 -3.46 -3.57 3.65
N LEU A 204 -2.59 -3.84 2.67
CA LEU A 204 -2.98 -4.40 1.38
C LEU A 204 -3.68 -5.76 1.52
N ILE A 205 -3.13 -6.66 2.35
CA ILE A 205 -3.74 -7.96 2.65
C ILE A 205 -5.10 -7.78 3.33
N ASN A 206 -5.23 -6.86 4.28
CA ASN A 206 -6.50 -6.60 4.95
C ASN A 206 -7.58 -6.05 4.01
N MET A 207 -7.18 -5.23 3.03
CA MET A 207 -8.07 -4.76 1.96
C MET A 207 -8.46 -5.92 1.02
N ALA A 208 -7.49 -6.76 0.64
CA ALA A 208 -7.70 -7.91 -0.24
C ALA A 208 -8.57 -9.02 0.38
N LYS A 209 -8.55 -9.20 1.71
CA LYS A 209 -9.48 -10.12 2.41
C LYS A 209 -10.95 -9.85 2.11
N LYS A 210 -11.27 -8.60 1.79
CA LYS A 210 -12.63 -8.13 1.57
C LYS A 210 -12.98 -8.04 0.09
N ARG A 211 -11.98 -7.88 -0.78
CA ARG A 211 -12.11 -7.85 -2.25
C ARG A 211 -11.46 -9.09 -2.83
N THR A 212 -12.29 -10.08 -3.17
CA THR A 212 -11.86 -11.38 -3.67
C THR A 212 -11.13 -11.33 -5.02
N ASN A 213 -11.30 -10.24 -5.78
CA ASN A 213 -10.63 -10.02 -7.07
C ASN A 213 -9.22 -9.41 -6.93
N VAL A 214 -8.72 -9.19 -5.72
CA VAL A 214 -7.36 -8.66 -5.48
C VAL A 214 -6.47 -9.75 -4.90
N ILE A 215 -5.35 -10.02 -5.55
CA ILE A 215 -4.32 -10.96 -5.07
C ILE A 215 -3.12 -10.14 -4.58
N PRO A 216 -2.90 -10.04 -3.25
CA PRO A 216 -1.79 -9.28 -2.70
C PRO A 216 -0.50 -10.11 -2.77
N ILE A 217 0.57 -9.52 -3.30
CA ILE A 217 1.89 -10.15 -3.45
C ILE A 217 2.90 -9.27 -2.72
N VAL A 218 3.41 -9.77 -1.60
CA VAL A 218 4.39 -9.04 -0.79
C VAL A 218 5.80 -9.48 -1.16
N GLU A 219 6.31 -8.95 -2.27
CA GLU A 219 7.62 -9.28 -2.84
C GLU A 219 8.25 -8.07 -3.56
N ASP A 220 9.56 -8.15 -3.86
CA ASP A 220 10.26 -7.12 -4.63
C ASP A 220 9.96 -7.21 -6.13
N ALA A 221 9.34 -6.16 -6.69
CA ALA A 221 9.02 -6.05 -8.12
C ALA A 221 10.24 -6.13 -9.05
N ARG A 222 11.47 -5.94 -8.54
CA ARG A 222 12.71 -6.11 -9.31
C ARG A 222 13.00 -7.57 -9.68
N LEU A 223 12.37 -8.52 -8.98
CA LEU A 223 12.62 -9.95 -9.07
C LEU A 223 11.34 -10.73 -9.44
N PRO A 224 10.80 -10.57 -10.67
CA PRO A 224 9.55 -11.20 -11.10
C PRO A 224 9.55 -12.74 -10.97
N ASN A 225 10.72 -13.36 -11.05
CA ASN A 225 10.88 -14.81 -10.87
C ASN A 225 10.39 -15.32 -9.52
N LYS A 226 10.44 -14.50 -8.46
CA LYS A 226 10.02 -14.92 -7.11
C LYS A 226 8.52 -15.15 -6.99
N TYR A 227 7.72 -14.35 -7.69
CA TYR A 227 6.26 -14.45 -7.66
C TYR A 227 5.66 -15.01 -8.94
N ARG A 228 6.49 -15.52 -9.86
CA ARG A 228 6.03 -16.06 -11.16
C ARG A 228 4.94 -17.13 -11.05
N MET A 229 4.93 -17.89 -9.95
CA MET A 229 3.95 -18.96 -9.71
C MET A 229 2.56 -18.43 -9.29
N LEU A 230 2.47 -17.17 -8.89
CA LEU A 230 1.26 -16.55 -8.36
C LEU A 230 0.46 -15.79 -9.43
N LEU A 231 1.10 -15.43 -10.57
CA LEU A 231 0.51 -14.61 -11.62
C LEU A 231 0.25 -15.43 -12.87
N SER A 232 -0.88 -15.13 -13.52
CA SER A 232 -1.12 -15.50 -14.91
C SER A 232 -0.75 -14.33 -15.83
N THR A 233 -0.75 -14.56 -17.14
CA THR A 233 -0.58 -13.48 -18.13
C THR A 233 -1.64 -12.40 -17.93
N VAL A 234 -1.23 -11.14 -17.92
CA VAL A 234 -2.06 -9.96 -17.65
C VAL A 234 -2.28 -9.13 -18.91
N ASP A 235 -3.38 -8.38 -18.93
CA ASP A 235 -3.72 -7.49 -20.04
C ASP A 235 -3.04 -6.13 -19.92
N VAL A 236 -2.91 -5.63 -18.68
CA VAL A 236 -2.41 -4.29 -18.39
C VAL A 236 -1.47 -4.31 -17.19
N ILE A 237 -0.34 -3.60 -17.31
CA ILE A 237 0.53 -3.28 -16.16
C ILE A 237 0.34 -1.81 -15.80
N PHE A 238 0.04 -1.53 -14.53
CA PHE A 238 0.09 -0.19 -13.97
C PHE A 238 1.29 -0.09 -13.01
N ALA A 239 2.22 0.81 -13.32
CA ALA A 239 3.44 0.99 -12.54
C ALA A 239 3.45 2.31 -11.78
N ASP A 240 3.40 2.22 -10.45
CA ASP A 240 3.46 3.36 -9.53
C ASP A 240 4.66 3.28 -8.55
N VAL A 241 5.70 2.57 -8.97
CA VAL A 241 6.97 2.47 -8.24
C VAL A 241 7.80 3.74 -8.42
N ALA A 242 8.18 4.37 -7.31
CA ALA A 242 9.08 5.51 -7.29
C ALA A 242 10.54 5.05 -7.08
N GLN A 243 11.15 4.51 -8.14
CA GLN A 243 12.53 4.03 -8.13
C GLN A 243 13.32 4.59 -9.32
N PRO A 244 14.64 4.85 -9.19
CA PRO A 244 15.46 5.28 -10.33
C PRO A 244 15.53 4.24 -11.46
N ASP A 245 15.39 2.96 -11.14
CA ASP A 245 15.38 1.84 -12.09
C ASP A 245 13.96 1.45 -12.57
N GLN A 246 12.99 2.37 -12.52
CA GLN A 246 11.58 2.14 -12.85
C GLN A 246 11.38 1.47 -14.22
N ALA A 247 11.96 2.01 -15.31
CA ALA A 247 11.82 1.40 -16.64
C ALA A 247 12.29 -0.06 -16.67
N ARG A 248 13.39 -0.38 -15.98
CA ARG A 248 13.92 -1.77 -15.92
C ARG A 248 12.96 -2.71 -15.19
N ILE A 249 12.38 -2.26 -14.08
CA ILE A 249 11.40 -3.02 -13.31
C ILE A 249 10.19 -3.33 -14.18
N VAL A 250 9.66 -2.31 -14.87
CA VAL A 250 8.49 -2.45 -15.74
C VAL A 250 8.77 -3.40 -16.89
N ILE A 251 9.90 -3.23 -17.59
CA ILE A 251 10.30 -4.09 -18.71
C ILE A 251 10.37 -5.56 -18.29
N ARG A 252 11.06 -5.87 -17.18
CA ARG A 252 11.20 -7.25 -16.70
C ARG A 252 9.87 -7.89 -16.32
N ASN A 253 8.95 -7.11 -15.75
CA ASN A 253 7.61 -7.59 -15.42
C ASN A 253 6.77 -7.80 -16.67
N ALA A 254 6.89 -6.92 -17.66
CA ALA A 254 6.20 -7.05 -18.93
C ALA A 254 6.68 -8.29 -19.69
N GLU A 255 8.00 -8.51 -19.81
CA GLU A 255 8.59 -9.70 -20.43
C GLU A 255 8.10 -11.02 -19.79
N CYS A 256 7.77 -11.02 -18.49
CA CYS A 256 7.34 -12.22 -17.79
C CYS A 256 5.82 -12.45 -17.81
N PHE A 257 5.02 -11.38 -17.79
CA PHE A 257 3.60 -11.47 -17.47
C PHE A 257 2.68 -10.74 -18.43
N LEU A 258 3.16 -9.75 -19.19
CA LEU A 258 2.29 -9.03 -20.11
C LEU A 258 2.01 -9.91 -21.34
N LYS A 259 0.75 -9.96 -21.76
CA LYS A 259 0.40 -10.61 -23.03
C LYS A 259 0.93 -9.81 -24.23
N ASP A 260 1.05 -10.47 -25.37
CA ASP A 260 1.27 -9.78 -26.65
C ASP A 260 0.16 -8.76 -26.89
N GLN A 261 0.54 -7.57 -27.38
CA GLN A 261 -0.38 -6.42 -27.53
C GLN A 261 -1.01 -5.96 -26.19
N GLY A 262 -0.40 -6.32 -25.05
CA GLY A 262 -0.75 -5.78 -23.76
C GLY A 262 -0.34 -4.32 -23.62
N HIS A 263 -0.88 -3.65 -22.60
CA HIS A 263 -0.64 -2.22 -22.39
C HIS A 263 0.06 -1.95 -21.07
N VAL A 264 0.91 -0.93 -21.05
CA VAL A 264 1.63 -0.50 -19.86
C VAL A 264 1.33 0.96 -19.60
N ILE A 265 0.96 1.25 -18.36
CA ILE A 265 0.77 2.62 -17.86
C ILE A 265 1.78 2.85 -16.76
N ILE A 266 2.58 3.90 -16.91
CA ILE A 266 3.66 4.22 -15.99
C ILE A 266 3.44 5.62 -15.43
N SER A 267 3.43 5.73 -14.11
CA SER A 267 3.50 7.03 -13.43
C SER A 267 4.95 7.38 -13.16
N ILE A 268 5.48 8.33 -13.95
CA ILE A 268 6.87 8.80 -13.82
C ILE A 268 6.91 10.02 -12.89
N LYS A 269 7.68 9.92 -11.80
CA LYS A 269 8.00 11.06 -10.94
C LYS A 269 9.46 11.47 -11.18
N ALA A 270 9.65 12.52 -11.96
CA ALA A 270 10.98 12.98 -12.39
C ALA A 270 11.97 13.12 -11.21
N SER A 271 11.55 13.76 -10.12
CA SER A 271 12.39 13.98 -8.95
C SER A 271 12.82 12.73 -8.19
N CYS A 272 12.17 11.58 -8.41
CA CYS A 272 12.60 10.30 -7.84
C CYS A 272 13.58 9.54 -8.75
N ILE A 273 13.66 9.91 -10.02
CA ILE A 273 14.58 9.32 -11.00
C ILE A 273 15.88 10.10 -11.00
N ASP A 274 15.78 11.41 -11.21
CA ASP A 274 16.89 12.34 -11.19
C ASP A 274 16.40 13.68 -10.62
N SER A 275 16.93 14.06 -9.47
CA SER A 275 16.58 15.32 -8.80
C SER A 275 17.33 16.53 -9.34
N THR A 276 18.33 16.32 -10.21
CA THR A 276 19.20 17.37 -10.75
C THR A 276 18.81 17.78 -12.16
N ALA A 277 18.30 16.84 -12.96
CA ALA A 277 17.87 17.09 -14.33
C ALA A 277 16.45 17.72 -14.39
N PRO A 278 16.17 18.53 -15.44
CA PRO A 278 14.83 19.03 -15.68
C PRO A 278 13.85 17.90 -16.04
N PRO A 279 12.57 17.97 -15.64
CA PRO A 279 11.59 16.89 -15.83
C PRO A 279 11.44 16.41 -17.28
N ASP A 280 11.47 17.32 -18.26
CA ASP A 280 11.29 16.99 -19.68
C ASP A 280 12.40 16.07 -20.20
N VAL A 281 13.64 16.28 -19.74
CA VAL A 281 14.80 15.44 -20.09
C VAL A 281 14.65 14.06 -19.46
N VAL A 282 14.18 13.99 -18.21
CA VAL A 282 13.92 12.72 -17.52
C VAL A 282 12.84 11.93 -18.26
N PHE A 283 11.73 12.57 -18.64
CA PHE A 283 10.66 11.91 -19.39
C PHE A 283 11.12 11.40 -20.75
N ALA A 284 11.90 12.19 -21.50
CA ALA A 284 12.46 11.77 -22.78
C ALA A 284 13.42 10.57 -22.63
N SER A 285 14.26 10.59 -21.59
CA SER A 285 15.19 9.49 -21.28
C SER A 285 14.45 8.20 -20.92
N GLU A 286 13.43 8.27 -20.07
CA GLU A 286 12.61 7.09 -19.72
C GLU A 286 11.86 6.54 -20.93
N LEU A 287 11.28 7.40 -21.77
CA LEU A 287 10.63 6.97 -23.02
C LEU A 287 11.60 6.26 -23.96
N GLN A 288 12.85 6.74 -24.07
CA GLN A 288 13.86 6.06 -24.87
C GLN A 288 14.22 4.68 -24.28
N LYS A 289 14.36 4.55 -22.96
CA LYS A 289 14.62 3.26 -22.31
C LYS A 289 13.52 2.24 -22.62
N LEU A 290 12.25 2.67 -22.58
CA LEU A 290 11.10 1.83 -22.89
C LEU A 290 11.06 1.45 -24.38
N LYS A 291 11.36 2.39 -25.30
CA LYS A 291 11.37 2.12 -26.75
C LYS A 291 12.49 1.16 -27.19
N ARG A 292 13.63 1.17 -26.49
CA ARG A 292 14.78 0.30 -26.83
C ARG A 292 14.49 -1.20 -26.69
N ARG A 293 13.45 -1.56 -25.93
CA ARG A 293 12.94 -2.93 -25.84
C ARG A 293 11.45 -2.90 -26.18
N PRO A 294 11.06 -3.18 -27.44
CA PRO A 294 9.65 -3.35 -27.75
C PRO A 294 9.10 -4.45 -26.84
N LEU A 295 8.17 -4.06 -25.97
CA LEU A 295 7.41 -4.91 -25.05
C LEU A 295 6.22 -5.53 -25.76
#